data_AF-A0A9D2N3U0-F1
#
_entry.id   AF-A0A9D2N3U0-F1
#
_cell.length_a   1.000
_cell.length_b   1.000
_cell.length_c   1.000
_cell.angle_alpha   90.00
_cell.angle_beta   90.00
_cell.angle_gamma   90.00
#
_symmetry.space_group_name_H-M   'P 1'
#
loop_
_entity.id
_entity.type
_entity.pdbx_description
1 polymer ?
#
loop_
_entity_poly.entity_id
_entity_poly.type
_entity_poly.pdbx_seq_one_letter_code
_entity_poly.pdbx_strand_id
1 'polypeptide(L)'
;MEKIRIIDFLLEMELVPSKGIEMSIVEEKYCKDFAHPTPYVLHYSEFYRQEATENPEEYCRRMNGRDPDLAGHFTVIKKTGITLYGLLKEDVFGDVPYSCYLDSIWRDIRDSLERIEKNPVYYVLNLARGLAAASQGEILSKEQGGTWGIRHLPVGYRPLIETALKAYKGSEEEVFDKEKLSEYADYVLKRYQRYSSRWILDREN
;
A
#
# COMPACT_ATOMS: atom_id res chain seq x y z
N MET A 1 11.34 9.48 25.40
CA MET A 1 10.67 8.56 26.36
C MET A 1 9.38 7.98 25.81
N GLU A 2 8.40 8.77 25.33
CA GLU A 2 7.12 8.21 24.85
C GLU A 2 7.24 7.31 23.60
N LYS A 3 7.98 7.73 22.56
CA LYS A 3 8.19 6.91 21.35
C LYS A 3 8.82 5.55 21.65
N ILE A 4 9.82 5.53 22.54
CA ILE A 4 10.54 4.31 22.94
C ILE A 4 9.57 3.32 23.58
N ARG A 5 8.72 3.79 24.53
CA ARG A 5 7.71 2.93 25.17
C ARG A 5 6.72 2.32 24.18
N ILE A 6 6.37 3.04 23.11
CA ILE A 6 5.51 2.51 22.05
C ILE A 6 6.24 1.40 21.27
N ILE A 7 7.51 1.62 20.93
CA ILE A 7 8.32 0.62 20.23
C ILE A 7 8.54 -0.62 21.10
N ASP A 8 8.91 -0.46 22.37
CA ASP A 8 9.08 -1.58 23.29
C ASP A 8 7.80 -2.42 23.38
N PHE A 9 6.64 -1.76 23.52
CA PHE A 9 5.34 -2.43 23.51
C PHE A 9 5.12 -3.23 22.22
N LEU A 10 5.39 -2.66 21.05
CA LEU A 10 5.24 -3.36 19.77
C LEU A 10 6.18 -4.56 19.63
N LEU A 11 7.40 -4.48 20.18
CA LEU A 11 8.40 -5.56 20.14
C LEU A 11 8.05 -6.73 21.06
N GLU A 12 7.34 -6.45 22.16
CA GLU A 12 6.91 -7.42 23.16
C GLU A 12 5.56 -8.10 22.83
N MET A 13 4.84 -7.64 21.79
CA MET A 13 3.56 -8.25 21.40
C MET A 13 3.74 -9.69 20.89
N GLU A 14 3.16 -10.65 21.60
CA GLU A 14 3.21 -12.07 21.23
C GLU A 14 2.17 -12.47 20.17
N LEU A 15 1.00 -11.83 20.19
CA LEU A 15 -0.12 -12.12 19.28
C LEU A 15 -0.20 -11.08 18.16
N VAL A 16 0.56 -11.32 17.08
CA VAL A 16 0.60 -10.46 15.89
C VAL A 16 0.27 -11.24 14.61
N PRO A 17 -0.20 -10.58 13.54
CA PRO A 17 -0.35 -11.21 12.23
C PRO A 17 0.97 -11.82 11.75
N SER A 18 0.91 -12.82 10.86
CA SER A 18 2.11 -13.48 10.33
C SER A 18 3.09 -12.57 9.59
N LYS A 19 2.63 -11.40 9.12
CA LYS A 19 3.46 -10.36 8.50
C LYS A 19 3.95 -9.29 9.47
N GLY A 20 3.70 -9.46 10.76
CA GLY A 20 3.99 -8.50 11.81
C GLY A 20 2.98 -7.34 11.85
N ILE A 21 3.33 -6.32 12.63
CA ILE A 21 2.58 -5.07 12.76
C ILE A 21 3.27 -3.99 11.94
N GLU A 22 2.45 -3.15 11.32
CA GLU A 22 2.87 -1.87 10.74
C GLU A 22 2.08 -0.74 11.41
N MET A 23 2.77 0.33 11.80
CA MET A 23 2.19 1.47 12.51
C MET A 23 2.85 2.76 12.03
N SER A 24 2.05 3.81 11.83
CA SER A 24 2.54 5.18 11.67
C SER A 24 1.85 6.10 12.67
N ILE A 25 2.62 7.00 13.30
CA ILE A 25 2.12 8.08 14.14
C ILE A 25 2.22 9.38 13.35
N VAL A 26 1.10 10.07 13.21
CA VAL A 26 0.94 11.29 12.42
C VAL A 26 0.26 12.36 13.27
N GLU A 27 0.63 13.62 13.07
CA GLU A 27 -0.04 14.73 13.77
C GLU A 27 -1.44 14.97 13.16
N GLU A 28 -2.45 15.17 14.00
CA GLU A 28 -3.85 15.36 13.59
C GLU A 28 -4.03 16.44 12.52
N LYS A 29 -3.27 17.55 12.61
CA LYS A 29 -3.32 18.64 11.63
C LYS A 29 -3.06 18.16 10.19
N TYR A 30 -2.23 17.13 9.99
CA TYR A 30 -1.96 16.57 8.67
C TYR A 30 -2.94 15.47 8.25
N CYS A 31 -3.74 14.94 9.18
CA CYS A 31 -4.82 14.00 8.88
C CYS A 31 -6.04 14.73 8.33
N LYS A 32 -6.38 15.88 8.93
CA LYS A 32 -7.53 16.70 8.54
C LYS A 32 -7.22 17.62 7.37
N ASP A 33 -6.16 18.42 7.50
CA ASP A 33 -5.65 19.28 6.44
C ASP A 33 -4.52 18.56 5.71
N PHE A 34 -4.90 17.61 4.85
CA PHE A 34 -3.98 16.67 4.23
C PHE A 34 -2.79 17.36 3.53
N ALA A 35 -1.58 16.88 3.86
CA ALA A 35 -0.33 17.33 3.26
C ALA A 35 0.35 16.17 2.51
N HIS A 36 0.89 16.43 1.31
CA HIS A 36 1.60 15.43 0.50
C HIS A 36 3.03 15.88 0.12
N PRO A 37 4.07 15.07 0.34
CA PRO A 37 4.09 13.86 1.17
C PRO A 37 3.79 14.16 2.64
N THR A 38 3.13 13.24 3.34
CA THR A 38 2.59 13.46 4.69
C THR A 38 3.68 13.37 5.75
N PRO A 39 3.85 14.38 6.62
CA PRO A 39 4.78 14.27 7.74
C PRO A 39 4.35 13.23 8.77
N TYR A 40 5.29 12.41 9.24
CA TYR A 40 5.08 11.43 10.30
C TYR A 40 6.07 11.62 11.44
N VAL A 41 5.62 11.28 12.64
CA VAL A 41 6.36 11.42 13.91
C VAL A 41 7.13 10.15 14.25
N LEU A 42 6.56 8.99 13.91
CA LEU A 42 7.15 7.67 14.10
C LEU A 42 6.54 6.70 13.10
N HIS A 43 7.32 5.77 12.58
CA HIS A 43 6.84 4.66 11.76
C HIS A 43 7.49 3.38 12.29
N TYR A 44 6.77 2.28 12.32
CA TYR A 44 7.28 0.95 12.64
C TYR A 44 6.70 -0.05 11.66
N SER A 45 7.53 -0.99 11.24
CA SER A 45 7.11 -2.21 10.56
C SER A 45 8.10 -3.32 10.91
N GLU A 46 7.72 -4.56 10.65
CA GLU A 46 8.59 -5.72 10.91
C GLU A 46 9.97 -5.61 10.22
N PHE A 47 10.04 -4.87 9.11
CA PHE A 47 11.30 -4.56 8.43
C PHE A 47 12.31 -3.85 9.35
N TYR A 48 11.83 -3.00 10.25
CA TYR A 48 12.66 -2.24 11.18
C TYR A 48 12.89 -2.92 12.52
N ARG A 49 12.38 -4.15 12.72
CA ARG A 49 12.42 -4.83 14.03
C ARG A 49 13.84 -4.94 14.59
N GLN A 50 14.81 -5.29 13.77
CA GLN A 50 16.21 -5.41 14.20
C GLN A 50 16.75 -4.07 14.70
N GLU A 51 16.63 -3.01 13.90
CA GLU A 51 17.10 -1.66 14.27
C GLU A 51 16.42 -1.14 15.54
N ALA A 52 15.10 -1.37 15.65
CA ALA A 52 14.31 -1.00 16.81
C ALA A 52 14.71 -1.77 18.07
N THR A 53 15.16 -3.03 17.95
CA THR A 53 15.60 -3.85 19.08
C THR A 53 17.01 -3.48 19.54
N GLU A 54 17.94 -3.26 18.60
CA GLU A 54 19.35 -3.00 18.91
C GLU A 54 19.58 -1.64 19.57
N ASN A 55 18.88 -0.59 19.11
CA ASN A 55 18.97 0.74 19.69
C ASN A 55 17.66 1.53 19.53
N PRO A 56 16.67 1.31 20.43
CA PRO A 56 15.37 1.98 20.37
C PRO A 56 15.46 3.51 20.40
N GLU A 57 16.45 4.06 21.13
CA GLU A 57 16.64 5.51 21.25
C GLU A 57 17.05 6.13 19.91
N GLU A 58 18.09 5.58 19.29
CA GLU A 58 18.58 6.05 17.99
C GLU A 58 17.55 5.82 16.88
N TYR A 59 16.88 4.67 16.91
CA TYR A 59 15.77 4.37 16.02
C TYR A 59 14.68 5.42 16.11
N CYS A 60 14.16 5.71 17.31
CA CYS A 60 13.11 6.70 17.52
C CYS A 60 13.54 8.14 17.16
N ARG A 61 14.84 8.45 17.32
CA ARG A 61 15.42 9.74 16.96
C ARG A 61 15.47 9.95 15.45
N ARG A 62 15.80 8.90 14.68
CA ARG A 62 15.90 8.96 13.21
C ARG A 62 14.56 8.72 12.51
N MET A 63 13.67 7.93 13.10
CA MET A 63 12.43 7.48 12.47
C MET A 63 11.33 8.54 12.52
N ASN A 64 11.53 9.59 11.73
CA ASN A 64 10.58 10.67 11.46
C ASN A 64 10.87 11.22 10.06
N GLY A 65 9.90 11.87 9.43
CA GLY A 65 10.10 12.42 8.11
C GLY A 65 8.80 12.68 7.38
N ARG A 66 8.83 12.48 6.07
CA ARG A 66 7.66 12.59 5.20
C ARG A 66 7.51 11.33 4.37
N ASP A 67 6.28 10.84 4.24
CA ASP A 67 5.96 9.60 3.56
C ASP A 67 4.84 9.83 2.54
N PRO A 68 5.10 9.60 1.23
CA PRO A 68 4.06 9.70 0.20
C PRO A 68 3.04 8.54 0.27
N ASP A 69 3.37 7.41 0.90
CA ASP A 69 2.51 6.23 0.94
C ASP A 69 1.34 6.41 1.92
N LEU A 70 1.47 7.36 2.86
CA LEU A 70 0.38 7.75 3.76
C LEU A 70 -0.86 8.29 3.03
N ALA A 71 -0.73 8.80 1.80
CA ALA A 71 -1.88 9.13 0.96
C ALA A 71 -2.75 7.88 0.68
N GLY A 72 -2.10 6.74 0.41
CA GLY A 72 -2.71 5.42 0.29
C GLY A 72 -3.41 4.99 1.57
N HIS A 73 -2.69 5.08 2.69
CA HIS A 73 -3.20 4.66 4.00
C HIS A 73 -4.42 5.47 4.43
N PHE A 74 -4.37 6.80 4.34
CA PHE A 74 -5.48 7.67 4.76
C PHE A 74 -6.74 7.44 3.91
N THR A 75 -6.56 7.25 2.60
CA THR A 75 -7.66 6.91 1.68
C THR A 75 -8.36 5.60 2.10
N VAL A 76 -7.59 4.56 2.40
CA VAL A 76 -8.13 3.25 2.83
C VAL A 76 -8.73 3.34 4.24
N ILE A 77 -8.09 4.03 5.17
CA ILE A 77 -8.60 4.24 6.53
C ILE A 77 -9.98 4.90 6.44
N LYS A 78 -10.11 6.01 5.73
CA LYS A 78 -11.40 6.70 5.61
C LYS A 78 -12.48 5.80 5.01
N LYS A 79 -12.15 5.04 3.95
CA LYS A 79 -13.11 4.14 3.29
C LYS A 79 -13.52 2.94 4.15
N THR A 80 -12.58 2.24 4.79
CA THR A 80 -12.83 0.92 5.40
C THR A 80 -12.15 0.69 6.75
N GLY A 81 -11.38 1.64 7.28
CA GLY A 81 -10.69 1.53 8.56
C GLY A 81 -11.63 1.37 9.75
N ILE A 82 -11.10 0.91 10.88
CA ILE A 82 -11.85 0.73 12.12
C ILE A 82 -11.16 1.56 13.20
N THR A 83 -11.90 2.46 13.86
CA THR A 83 -11.41 3.19 15.04
C THR A 83 -11.33 2.24 16.22
N LEU A 84 -10.12 1.97 16.71
CA LEU A 84 -9.93 1.15 17.91
C LEU A 84 -10.06 1.97 19.20
N TYR A 85 -9.67 3.24 19.16
CA TYR A 85 -9.69 4.15 20.31
C TYR A 85 -9.73 5.62 19.87
N GLY A 86 -10.36 6.47 20.68
CA GLY A 86 -10.42 7.93 20.46
C GLY A 86 -11.56 8.35 19.53
N LEU A 87 -11.34 9.43 18.78
CA LEU A 87 -12.30 9.98 17.83
C LEU A 87 -12.55 9.03 16.65
N LEU A 88 -13.74 9.12 16.06
CA LEU A 88 -14.07 8.37 14.85
C LEU A 88 -13.17 8.82 13.69
N LYS A 89 -12.82 7.89 12.80
CA LYS A 89 -11.95 8.16 11.65
C LYS A 89 -12.52 9.26 10.75
N GLU A 90 -13.85 9.41 10.68
CA GLU A 90 -14.55 10.45 9.92
C GLU A 90 -14.28 11.86 10.47
N ASP A 91 -13.98 11.98 11.77
CA ASP A 91 -13.67 13.26 12.43
C ASP A 91 -12.18 13.63 12.33
N VAL A 92 -11.32 12.63 12.12
CA VAL A 92 -9.85 12.77 12.10
C VAL A 92 -9.29 12.89 10.68
N PHE A 93 -9.80 12.11 9.72
CA PHE A 93 -9.23 12.00 8.38
C PHE A 93 -10.04 12.79 7.34
N GLY A 94 -9.43 13.85 6.82
CA GLY A 94 -9.92 14.65 5.70
C GLY A 94 -9.91 13.90 4.36
N ASP A 95 -10.39 14.55 3.31
CA ASP A 95 -10.29 13.98 1.96
C ASP A 95 -8.86 14.07 1.44
N VAL A 96 -8.36 12.96 0.89
CA VAL A 96 -7.07 12.90 0.20
C VAL A 96 -7.31 13.24 -1.27
N PRO A 97 -6.61 14.22 -1.86
CA PRO A 97 -6.70 14.47 -3.30
C PRO A 97 -6.36 13.20 -4.07
N TYR A 98 -7.23 12.80 -5.00
CA TYR A 98 -7.10 11.49 -5.67
C TYR A 98 -5.77 11.29 -6.40
N SER A 99 -5.14 12.37 -6.89
CA SER A 99 -3.80 12.30 -7.49
C SER A 99 -2.72 11.88 -6.50
N CYS A 100 -2.84 12.23 -5.21
CA CYS A 100 -1.91 11.81 -4.16
C CYS A 100 -2.10 10.32 -3.86
N TYR A 101 -3.34 9.83 -3.87
CA TYR A 101 -3.63 8.40 -3.80
C TYR A 101 -3.03 7.63 -4.98
N LEU A 102 -3.17 8.15 -6.21
CA LEU A 102 -2.55 7.56 -7.40
C LEU A 102 -1.02 7.67 -7.39
N ASP A 103 -0.42 8.72 -6.79
CA ASP A 103 1.03 8.81 -6.60
C ASP A 103 1.54 7.71 -5.65
N SER A 104 0.84 7.47 -4.54
CA SER A 104 1.14 6.36 -3.62
C SER A 104 1.07 5.01 -4.33
N ILE A 105 -0.01 4.73 -5.08
CA ILE A 105 -0.11 3.49 -5.87
C ILE A 105 1.02 3.38 -6.89
N TRP A 106 1.36 4.47 -7.58
CA TRP A 106 2.40 4.46 -8.60
C TRP A 106 3.76 4.07 -8.01
N ARG A 107 4.10 4.61 -6.83
CA ARG A 107 5.32 4.27 -6.11
C ARG A 107 5.39 2.78 -5.74
N ASP A 108 4.25 2.21 -5.39
CA ASP A 108 4.04 0.79 -5.05
C ASP A 108 4.26 -0.17 -6.24
N ILE A 109 4.07 0.28 -7.49
CA ILE A 109 4.06 -0.59 -8.68
C ILE A 109 5.10 -0.25 -9.75
N ARG A 110 5.67 0.95 -9.76
CA ARG A 110 6.51 1.45 -10.89
C ARG A 110 7.76 0.61 -11.16
N ASP A 111 8.28 -0.08 -10.16
CA ASP A 111 9.46 -0.93 -10.25
C ASP A 111 9.11 -2.40 -10.55
N SER A 112 7.85 -2.70 -10.90
CA SER A 112 7.40 -4.07 -11.12
C SER A 112 8.16 -4.77 -12.24
N LEU A 113 8.60 -4.06 -13.29
CA LEU A 113 9.41 -4.67 -14.36
C LEU A 113 10.73 -5.26 -13.86
N GLU A 114 11.29 -4.70 -12.78
CA GLU A 114 12.59 -5.11 -12.23
C GLU A 114 12.43 -6.11 -11.08
N ARG A 115 11.27 -6.11 -10.41
CA ARG A 115 11.08 -6.76 -9.12
C ARG A 115 9.96 -7.78 -9.08
N ILE A 116 9.11 -7.87 -10.11
CA ILE A 116 8.00 -8.81 -10.14
C ILE A 116 8.43 -10.27 -9.97
N GLU A 117 9.58 -10.67 -10.52
CA GLU A 117 10.09 -12.03 -10.33
C GLU A 117 10.46 -12.34 -8.87
N LYS A 118 10.87 -11.32 -8.09
CA LYS A 118 11.27 -11.49 -6.69
C LYS A 118 10.07 -11.56 -5.75
N ASN A 119 8.95 -10.94 -6.13
CA ASN A 119 7.73 -10.93 -5.32
C ASN A 119 6.47 -10.95 -6.21
N PRO A 120 6.23 -12.07 -6.94
CA PRO A 120 5.22 -12.12 -7.98
C PRO A 120 3.81 -11.91 -7.43
N VAL A 121 3.49 -12.51 -6.28
CA VAL A 121 2.17 -12.37 -5.65
C VAL A 121 1.88 -10.92 -5.28
N TYR A 122 2.84 -10.21 -4.68
CA TYR A 122 2.70 -8.80 -4.32
C TYR A 122 2.42 -7.95 -5.55
N TYR A 123 3.29 -8.06 -6.57
CA TYR A 123 3.21 -7.21 -7.76
C TYR A 123 1.99 -7.53 -8.63
N VAL A 124 1.66 -8.80 -8.86
CA VAL A 124 0.50 -9.18 -9.69
C VAL A 124 -0.78 -8.57 -9.13
N LEU A 125 -1.00 -8.69 -7.81
CA LEU A 125 -2.19 -8.18 -7.15
C LEU A 125 -2.18 -6.65 -6.99
N ASN A 126 -1.02 -6.05 -6.72
CA ASN A 126 -0.89 -4.59 -6.62
C ASN A 126 -1.08 -3.89 -7.98
N LEU A 127 -0.57 -4.47 -9.07
CA LEU A 127 -0.81 -4.01 -10.42
C LEU A 127 -2.31 -4.07 -10.78
N ALA A 128 -2.98 -5.18 -10.43
CA ALA A 128 -4.41 -5.33 -10.70
C ALA A 128 -5.26 -4.27 -9.96
N ARG A 129 -5.06 -4.11 -8.63
CA ARG A 129 -5.78 -3.09 -7.86
C ARG A 129 -5.40 -1.67 -8.28
N GLY A 130 -4.14 -1.44 -8.66
CA GLY A 130 -3.68 -0.13 -9.11
C GLY A 130 -4.33 0.28 -10.41
N LEU A 131 -4.50 -0.67 -11.35
CA LEU A 131 -5.23 -0.40 -12.58
C LEU A 131 -6.72 -0.15 -12.34
N ALA A 132 -7.34 -0.86 -11.38
CA ALA A 132 -8.72 -0.60 -10.98
C ALA A 132 -8.90 0.83 -10.47
N ALA A 133 -7.99 1.29 -9.59
CA ALA A 133 -7.96 2.67 -9.11
C ALA A 133 -7.82 3.65 -10.29
N ALA A 134 -6.77 3.52 -11.09
CA ALA A 134 -6.51 4.46 -12.19
C ALA A 134 -7.63 4.49 -13.24
N SER A 135 -8.29 3.36 -13.53
CA SER A 135 -9.28 3.28 -14.60
C SER A 135 -10.72 3.58 -14.17
N GLN A 136 -11.08 3.24 -12.92
CA GLN A 136 -12.47 3.26 -12.44
C GLN A 136 -12.65 3.98 -11.10
N GLY A 137 -11.59 4.51 -10.49
CA GLY A 137 -11.69 5.16 -9.17
C GLY A 137 -11.72 4.17 -8.00
N GLU A 138 -11.54 2.87 -8.25
CA GLU A 138 -11.79 1.83 -7.27
C GLU A 138 -10.69 1.70 -6.22
N ILE A 139 -11.07 1.71 -4.93
CA ILE A 139 -10.17 1.45 -3.80
C ILE A 139 -10.41 0.02 -3.33
N LEU A 140 -9.50 -0.88 -3.67
CA LEU A 140 -9.66 -2.34 -3.50
C LEU A 140 -8.54 -2.95 -2.64
N SER A 141 -8.88 -4.00 -1.90
CA SER A 141 -7.89 -4.91 -1.31
C SER A 141 -7.12 -5.68 -2.39
N LYS A 142 -6.03 -6.37 -2.03
CA LYS A 142 -5.28 -7.24 -2.96
C LYS A 142 -6.16 -8.35 -3.55
N GLU A 143 -7.00 -8.97 -2.72
CA GLU A 143 -7.94 -10.00 -3.16
C GLU A 143 -8.99 -9.44 -4.12
N GLN A 144 -9.61 -8.32 -3.75
CA GLN A 144 -10.59 -7.63 -4.61
C GLN A 144 -9.95 -7.17 -5.92
N GLY A 145 -8.70 -6.69 -5.89
CA GLY A 145 -7.93 -6.31 -7.05
C GLY A 145 -7.67 -7.48 -8.00
N GLY A 146 -7.25 -8.64 -7.49
CA GLY A 146 -7.10 -9.84 -8.32
C GLY A 146 -8.42 -10.29 -8.94
N THR A 147 -9.50 -10.29 -8.16
CA THR A 147 -10.84 -10.63 -8.65
C THR A 147 -11.36 -9.63 -9.70
N TRP A 148 -11.04 -8.35 -9.53
CA TRP A 148 -11.27 -7.32 -10.54
C TRP A 148 -10.45 -7.60 -11.80
N GLY A 149 -9.17 -7.97 -11.65
CA GLY A 149 -8.26 -8.29 -12.75
C GLY A 149 -8.78 -9.44 -13.62
N ILE A 150 -9.27 -10.52 -13.02
CA ILE A 150 -9.84 -11.67 -13.76
C ILE A 150 -10.99 -11.24 -14.69
N ARG A 151 -11.81 -10.28 -14.27
CA ARG A 151 -12.97 -9.79 -15.03
C ARG A 151 -12.60 -8.78 -16.13
N HIS A 152 -11.59 -7.95 -15.90
CA HIS A 152 -11.33 -6.77 -16.74
C HIS A 152 -10.04 -6.83 -17.56
N LEU A 153 -9.07 -7.67 -17.17
CA LEU A 153 -7.81 -7.81 -17.89
C LEU A 153 -7.92 -8.86 -19.01
N PRO A 154 -7.03 -8.82 -20.02
CA PRO A 154 -6.99 -9.82 -21.09
C PRO A 154 -7.02 -11.24 -20.55
N VAL A 155 -7.81 -12.09 -21.19
CA VAL A 155 -8.04 -13.48 -20.77
C VAL A 155 -6.74 -14.26 -20.57
N GLY A 156 -5.68 -13.95 -21.34
CA GLY A 156 -4.36 -14.57 -21.23
C GLY A 156 -3.65 -14.35 -19.89
N TYR A 157 -4.03 -13.32 -19.12
CA TYR A 157 -3.47 -13.08 -17.78
C TYR A 157 -4.29 -13.71 -16.65
N ARG A 158 -5.46 -14.30 -16.93
CA ARG A 158 -6.30 -14.91 -15.88
C ARG A 158 -5.57 -16.00 -15.09
N PRO A 159 -4.86 -16.97 -15.71
CA PRO A 159 -4.15 -18.00 -14.95
C PRO A 159 -3.14 -17.39 -13.99
N LEU A 160 -2.38 -16.38 -14.44
CA LEU A 160 -1.40 -15.67 -13.62
C LEU A 160 -2.04 -15.02 -12.37
N ILE A 161 -3.18 -14.35 -12.54
CA ILE A 161 -3.86 -13.65 -11.45
C ILE A 161 -4.51 -14.65 -10.48
N GLU A 162 -5.09 -15.74 -11.00
CA GLU A 162 -5.66 -16.81 -10.19
C GLU A 162 -4.60 -17.49 -9.33
N THR A 163 -3.43 -17.78 -9.90
CA THR A 163 -2.26 -18.30 -9.17
C THR A 163 -1.85 -17.33 -8.05
N ALA A 164 -1.74 -16.04 -8.33
CA ALA A 164 -1.40 -15.04 -7.31
C ALA A 164 -2.47 -14.95 -6.19
N LEU A 165 -3.76 -15.08 -6.51
CA LEU A 165 -4.84 -15.08 -5.53
C LEU A 165 -4.81 -16.32 -4.62
N LYS A 166 -4.53 -17.49 -5.18
CA LYS A 166 -4.38 -18.73 -4.40
C LYS A 166 -3.23 -18.61 -3.42
N ALA A 167 -2.05 -18.23 -3.91
CA ALA A 167 -0.86 -18.03 -3.07
C ALA A 167 -1.10 -16.99 -1.97
N TYR A 168 -1.80 -15.89 -2.28
CA TYR A 168 -2.15 -14.87 -1.29
C TYR A 168 -3.04 -15.38 -0.15
N LYS A 169 -3.85 -16.42 -0.39
CA LYS A 169 -4.72 -17.06 0.60
C LYS A 169 -4.02 -18.17 1.40
N GLY A 170 -2.72 -18.40 1.16
CA GLY A 170 -1.91 -19.37 1.90
C GLY A 170 -1.81 -20.75 1.25
N SER A 171 -2.00 -20.87 -0.07
CA SER A 171 -1.61 -22.08 -0.80
C SER A 171 -0.09 -22.14 -1.04
N GLU A 172 0.40 -23.34 -1.38
CA GLU A 172 1.82 -23.72 -1.54
C GLU A 172 2.63 -22.86 -2.54
N GLU A 173 3.93 -23.15 -2.66
CA GLU A 173 4.83 -22.53 -3.63
C GLU A 173 4.28 -22.62 -5.06
N GLU A 174 4.00 -21.46 -5.65
CA GLU A 174 3.49 -21.37 -7.00
C GLU A 174 4.61 -21.07 -8.01
N VAL A 175 4.57 -21.75 -9.15
CA VAL A 175 5.49 -21.50 -10.25
C VAL A 175 4.89 -20.44 -11.17
N PHE A 176 5.55 -19.29 -11.25
CA PHE A 176 5.19 -18.22 -12.15
C PHE A 176 6.05 -18.25 -13.42
N ASP A 177 5.39 -18.10 -14.58
CA ASP A 177 6.08 -17.87 -15.85
C ASP A 177 6.65 -16.45 -15.87
N LYS A 178 7.98 -16.34 -15.96
CA LYS A 178 8.73 -15.08 -15.92
C LYS A 178 8.42 -14.16 -17.09
N GLU A 179 8.26 -14.72 -18.28
CA GLU A 179 7.90 -13.95 -19.47
C GLU A 179 6.50 -13.36 -19.29
N LYS A 180 5.55 -14.18 -18.79
CA LYS A 180 4.19 -13.71 -18.50
C LYS A 180 4.13 -12.64 -17.41
N LEU A 181 4.96 -12.73 -16.37
CA LEU A 181 5.07 -11.68 -15.35
C LEU A 181 5.51 -10.35 -15.96
N SER A 182 6.56 -10.38 -16.78
CA SER A 182 7.11 -9.19 -17.43
C SER A 182 6.12 -8.57 -18.42
N GLU A 183 5.48 -9.39 -19.25
CA GLU A 183 4.41 -8.96 -20.17
C GLU A 183 3.24 -8.33 -19.42
N TYR A 184 2.82 -8.93 -18.31
CA TYR A 184 1.72 -8.43 -17.48
C TYR A 184 2.06 -7.09 -16.83
N ALA A 185 3.25 -6.97 -16.25
CA ALA A 185 3.75 -5.73 -15.67
C ALA A 185 3.78 -4.59 -16.70
N ASP A 186 4.40 -4.82 -17.87
CA ASP A 186 4.46 -3.83 -18.94
C ASP A 186 3.06 -3.40 -19.42
N TYR A 187 2.17 -4.38 -19.62
CA TYR A 187 0.79 -4.14 -20.04
C TYR A 187 0.03 -3.23 -19.06
N VAL A 188 0.14 -3.52 -17.76
CA VAL A 188 -0.58 -2.80 -16.71
C VAL A 188 0.03 -1.42 -16.51
N LEU A 189 1.36 -1.28 -16.43
CA LEU A 189 2.02 0.02 -16.22
C LEU A 189 1.68 1.03 -17.32
N LYS A 190 1.73 0.62 -18.59
CA LYS A 190 1.37 1.49 -19.73
C LYS A 190 -0.07 2.00 -19.63
N ARG A 191 -1.00 1.15 -19.17
CA ARG A 191 -2.41 1.54 -19.01
C ARG A 191 -2.64 2.38 -17.76
N TYR A 192 -1.97 2.04 -16.67
CA TYR A 192 -2.01 2.81 -15.43
C TYR A 192 -1.65 4.27 -15.73
N GLN A 193 -0.50 4.51 -16.37
CA GLN A 193 -0.06 5.86 -16.75
C GLN A 193 -1.05 6.58 -17.67
N ARG A 194 -1.65 5.86 -18.63
CA ARG A 194 -2.64 6.43 -19.54
C ARG A 194 -3.95 6.82 -18.83
N TYR A 195 -4.38 6.07 -17.84
CA TYR A 195 -5.63 6.36 -17.13
C TYR A 195 -5.41 7.36 -16.00
N SER A 196 -4.29 7.27 -15.28
CA SER A 196 -3.96 8.17 -14.18
C SER A 196 -3.83 9.63 -14.64
N SER A 197 -3.37 9.87 -15.87
CA SER A 197 -3.26 11.22 -16.44
C SER A 197 -4.60 11.95 -16.58
N ARG A 198 -5.72 11.23 -16.71
CA ARG A 198 -7.07 11.84 -16.78
C ARG A 198 -7.43 12.55 -15.47
N TRP A 199 -7.10 11.93 -14.35
CA TRP A 199 -7.34 12.46 -13.01
C TRP A 199 -6.46 13.66 -12.65
N ILE A 200 -5.41 13.90 -13.42
CA ILE A 200 -4.55 15.08 -13.28
C ILE A 200 -5.12 16.26 -14.06
N LEU A 201 -5.65 16.00 -15.28
CA LEU A 201 -6.20 17.02 -16.17
C LEU A 201 -7.59 17.53 -15.75
N ASP A 202 -8.41 16.70 -15.09
CA ASP A 202 -9.72 17.11 -14.56
C ASP A 202 -9.64 18.13 -13.39
N ARG A 203 -8.45 18.64 -13.05
CA ARG A 203 -8.23 19.73 -12.08
C ARG A 203 -8.02 21.11 -12.72
N GLU A 204 -7.81 21.16 -14.03
CA GLU A 204 -7.55 22.43 -14.75
C GLU A 204 -8.80 22.99 -15.45
N ASN A 205 -9.97 22.36 -15.29
CA ASN A 205 -11.29 22.84 -15.74
C ASN A 205 -12.31 22.81 -14.61
#